data_AF-A0A7S4MIR6-F1
#
_entry.id   AF-A0A7S4MIR6-F1
#
_cell.length_a   1.000
_cell.length_b   1.000
_cell.length_c   1.000
_cell.angle_alpha   90.00
_cell.angle_beta   90.00
_cell.angle_gamma   90.00
#
_symmetry.space_group_name_H-M   'P 1'
#
loop_
_entity.id
_entity.type
_entity.pdbx_description
1 polymer ?
#
loop_
_entity_poly.entity_id
_entity_poly.type
_entity_poly.pdbx_seq_one_letter_code
_entity_poly.pdbx_strand_id
1 'polypeptide(L)'
;EGCSLGTYLENYLDSVSGLPAELKRNFSLIEELDERTKDTVEEIDTLSRKSIVDDERRNKAKEKVRKRYRTCLEFADEKISIATQTYEMVDKHIRRLDIDLKKFEAELEKARTQREIEPKTEALFSKKQRGSEGLRAIKRSKKGKGRKLVKKKLVFH
;
A
#
# COMPACT_ATOMS: atom_id res chain seq x y z
N GLU A 1 -2.61 23.66 -5.09
CA GLU A 1 -3.32 23.07 -3.95
C GLU A 1 -2.37 22.09 -3.30
N GLY A 2 -1.91 22.41 -2.09
CA GLY A 2 -0.85 21.65 -1.41
C GLY A 2 -1.43 20.37 -0.83
N CYS A 3 -1.01 19.22 -1.35
CA CYS A 3 -1.30 17.94 -0.73
C CYS A 3 -0.52 17.87 0.59
N SER A 4 -1.23 18.09 1.70
CA SER A 4 -0.70 17.96 3.04
C SER A 4 -0.68 16.47 3.39
N LEU A 5 0.42 15.98 3.96
CA LEU A 5 0.52 14.68 4.62
C LEU A 5 -0.72 14.36 5.51
N GLY A 6 -1.36 15.40 6.06
CA GLY A 6 -2.62 15.30 6.79
C GLY A 6 -3.75 14.62 6.00
N THR A 7 -3.93 14.91 4.71
CA THR A 7 -5.03 14.35 3.92
C THR A 7 -4.85 12.84 3.65
N TYR A 8 -3.62 12.37 3.40
CA TYR A 8 -3.36 10.93 3.22
C TYR A 8 -3.57 10.16 4.52
N LEU A 9 -3.09 10.71 5.63
CA LEU A 9 -3.23 10.09 6.94
C LEU A 9 -4.70 10.08 7.40
N GLU A 10 -5.42 11.20 7.27
CA GLU A 10 -6.85 11.29 7.58
C GLU A 10 -7.67 10.29 6.78
N ASN A 11 -7.46 10.22 5.46
CA ASN A 11 -8.14 9.26 4.60
C ASN A 11 -7.84 7.80 4.97
N TYR A 12 -6.62 7.50 5.42
CA TYR A 12 -6.26 6.16 5.87
C TYR A 12 -6.93 5.83 7.22
N LEU A 13 -6.84 6.75 8.20
CA LEU A 13 -7.44 6.60 9.52
C LEU A 13 -8.95 6.42 9.44
N ASP A 14 -9.63 7.18 8.58
CA ASP A 14 -11.06 7.02 8.31
C ASP A 14 -11.34 5.63 7.74
N SER A 15 -10.50 5.15 6.83
CA SER A 15 -10.67 3.82 6.22
C SER A 15 -10.49 2.66 7.20
N VAL A 16 -9.64 2.79 8.22
CA VAL A 16 -9.42 1.75 9.25
C VAL A 16 -10.23 1.96 10.52
N SER A 17 -10.98 3.06 10.64
CA SER A 17 -11.73 3.41 11.85
C SER A 17 -12.69 2.31 12.33
N GLY A 18 -13.31 1.56 11.41
CA GLY A 18 -14.20 0.43 11.71
C GLY A 18 -13.49 -0.90 11.98
N LEU A 19 -12.23 -1.03 11.55
CA LEU A 19 -11.49 -2.29 11.58
C LEU A 19 -11.36 -2.87 13.00
N PRO A 20 -11.03 -2.11 14.06
CA PRO A 20 -10.90 -2.67 15.41
C PRO A 20 -12.21 -3.27 15.94
N ALA A 21 -13.35 -2.64 15.63
CA ALA A 21 -14.66 -3.14 16.07
C ALA A 21 -15.01 -4.45 15.37
N GLU A 22 -14.71 -4.55 14.07
CA GLU A 22 -14.94 -5.75 13.27
C GLU A 22 -14.02 -6.90 13.68
N LEU A 23 -12.73 -6.61 13.94
CA LEU A 23 -11.79 -7.59 14.50
C LEU A 23 -12.28 -8.14 15.83
N LYS A 24 -12.69 -7.26 16.76
CA LYS A 24 -13.22 -7.67 18.06
C LYS A 24 -14.42 -8.60 17.90
N ARG A 25 -15.37 -8.24 17.02
CA ARG A 25 -16.54 -9.07 16.72
C ARG A 25 -16.15 -10.45 16.20
N ASN A 26 -15.22 -10.51 15.24
CA ASN A 26 -14.79 -11.77 14.63
C ASN A 26 -14.06 -12.66 15.64
N PHE A 27 -13.20 -12.10 16.50
CA PHE A 27 -12.55 -12.87 17.56
C PHE A 27 -13.53 -13.40 18.59
N SER A 28 -14.51 -12.58 19.02
CA SER A 28 -15.56 -13.06 19.94
C SER A 28 -16.39 -14.19 19.33
N LEU A 29 -16.66 -14.16 18.02
CA LEU A 29 -17.37 -15.24 17.35
C LEU A 29 -16.54 -16.53 17.27
N ILE A 30 -15.23 -16.42 17.01
CA ILE A 30 -14.32 -17.57 17.05
C ILE A 30 -14.25 -18.16 18.47
N GLU A 31 -14.14 -17.32 19.50
CA GLU A 31 -14.15 -17.76 20.90
C GLU A 31 -15.44 -18.50 21.27
N GLU A 32 -16.60 -18.00 20.83
CA GLU A 32 -17.89 -18.66 21.04
C GLU A 32 -17.96 -20.02 20.33
N LEU A 33 -17.47 -20.10 19.09
CA LEU A 33 -17.39 -21.37 18.34
C LEU A 33 -16.41 -22.37 18.99
N ASP A 34 -15.32 -21.89 19.58
CA ASP A 34 -14.38 -22.70 20.34
C ASP A 34 -15.00 -23.26 21.63
N GLU A 35 -15.76 -22.45 22.36
CA GLU A 35 -16.51 -22.90 23.54
C GLU A 35 -17.54 -23.97 23.17
N ARG A 36 -18.39 -23.71 22.16
CA ARG A 36 -19.36 -24.70 21.66
C ARG A 36 -18.71 -25.98 21.15
N THR A 37 -17.52 -25.88 20.56
CA THR A 37 -16.74 -27.04 20.12
C THR A 37 -16.31 -27.88 21.32
N LYS A 38 -15.79 -27.26 22.39
CA LYS A 38 -15.40 -27.96 23.62
C LYS A 38 -16.58 -28.69 24.24
N ASP A 39 -17.71 -28.00 24.42
CA ASP A 39 -18.93 -28.59 24.96
C ASP A 39 -19.38 -29.82 24.14
N THR A 40 -19.37 -29.69 22.82
CA THR A 40 -19.77 -30.79 21.92
C THR A 40 -18.81 -31.97 22.00
N VAL A 41 -17.50 -31.72 22.13
CA VAL A 41 -16.49 -32.77 22.32
C VAL A 41 -16.67 -33.48 23.66
N GLU A 42 -16.94 -32.75 24.75
CA GLU A 42 -17.23 -33.34 26.06
C GLU A 42 -18.51 -34.19 26.05
N GLU A 43 -19.54 -33.73 25.33
CA GLU A 43 -20.76 -34.52 25.09
C GLU A 43 -20.46 -35.82 24.34
N ILE A 44 -19.64 -35.77 23.29
CA ILE A 44 -19.22 -36.94 22.50
C ILE A 44 -18.50 -37.94 23.40
N ASP A 45 -17.57 -37.47 24.22
CA ASP A 45 -16.81 -38.30 25.16
C ASP A 45 -17.72 -39.00 26.16
N THR A 46 -18.69 -38.26 26.71
CA THR A 46 -19.67 -38.78 27.66
C THR A 46 -20.56 -39.84 27.03
N LEU A 47 -21.05 -39.59 25.80
CA LEU A 47 -21.87 -40.54 25.04
C LEU A 47 -21.10 -41.81 24.69
N SER A 48 -19.83 -41.66 24.32
CA SER A 48 -18.95 -42.78 23.96
C SER A 48 -18.72 -43.71 25.16
N ARG A 49 -18.44 -43.16 26.35
CA ARG A 49 -18.27 -43.94 27.59
C ARG A 49 -19.54 -44.68 28.01
N LYS A 50 -20.72 -44.05 27.87
CA LYS A 50 -22.03 -44.65 28.25
C LYS A 50 -22.51 -45.75 27.29
N SER A 51 -21.97 -45.82 26.07
CA SER A 51 -22.43 -46.75 25.03
C SER A 51 -21.99 -48.22 25.21
N ILE A 52 -21.14 -48.50 26.20
CA ILE A 52 -20.50 -49.81 26.43
C ILE A 52 -21.48 -50.87 26.99
N VAL A 53 -22.63 -50.46 27.54
CA VAL A 53 -23.42 -51.29 28.46
C VAL A 53 -24.55 -52.11 27.80
N ASP A 54 -24.99 -51.80 26.57
CA ASP A 54 -26.18 -52.46 25.96
C ASP A 54 -26.21 -52.32 24.41
N ASP A 55 -26.51 -53.38 23.64
CA ASP A 55 -26.31 -53.44 22.16
C ASP A 55 -27.24 -52.52 21.35
N GLU A 56 -28.52 -52.44 21.69
CA GLU A 56 -29.46 -51.53 21.02
C GLU A 56 -29.16 -50.06 21.36
N ARG A 57 -28.76 -49.80 22.61
CA ARG A 57 -28.37 -48.46 23.07
C ARG A 57 -27.04 -48.04 22.46
N ARG A 58 -26.15 -48.99 22.16
CA ARG A 58 -24.86 -48.77 21.50
C ARG A 58 -25.02 -48.22 20.09
N ASN A 59 -25.93 -48.77 19.29
CA ASN A 59 -26.18 -48.25 17.93
C ASN A 59 -26.79 -46.85 17.96
N LYS A 60 -27.75 -46.59 18.85
CA LYS A 60 -28.32 -45.23 19.03
C LYS A 60 -27.28 -44.22 19.52
N ALA A 61 -26.38 -44.64 20.43
CA ALA A 61 -25.30 -43.79 20.91
C ALA A 61 -24.27 -43.48 19.81
N LYS A 62 -23.89 -44.47 19.00
CA LYS A 62 -23.00 -44.27 17.83
C LYS A 62 -23.57 -43.25 16.85
N GLU A 63 -24.87 -43.32 16.56
CA GLU A 63 -25.49 -42.35 15.65
C GLU A 63 -25.49 -40.92 16.24
N LYS A 64 -25.77 -40.78 17.54
CA LYS A 64 -25.66 -39.49 18.22
C LYS A 64 -24.24 -38.94 18.17
N VAL A 65 -23.23 -39.78 18.44
CA VAL A 65 -21.81 -39.39 18.34
C VAL A 65 -21.46 -38.92 16.94
N ARG A 66 -21.86 -39.66 15.89
CA ARG A 66 -21.64 -39.24 14.49
C ARG A 66 -22.29 -37.89 14.18
N LYS A 67 -23.51 -37.67 14.65
CA LYS A 67 -24.19 -36.37 14.46
C LYS A 67 -23.43 -35.24 15.16
N ARG A 68 -23.00 -35.43 16.40
CA ARG A 68 -22.23 -34.42 17.14
C ARG A 68 -20.87 -34.13 16.50
N TYR A 69 -20.18 -35.16 15.99
CA TYR A 69 -18.94 -34.96 15.22
C TYR A 69 -19.15 -34.12 13.97
N ARG A 70 -20.25 -34.32 13.23
CA ARG A 70 -20.57 -33.47 12.08
C ARG A 70 -20.76 -32.01 12.50
N THR A 71 -21.46 -31.76 13.60
CA THR A 71 -21.62 -30.40 14.15
C THR A 71 -20.27 -29.77 14.54
N CYS A 72 -19.34 -30.53 15.13
CA CYS A 72 -17.98 -30.02 15.38
C CYS A 72 -17.24 -29.64 14.09
N LEU A 73 -17.41 -30.41 13.01
CA LEU A 73 -16.81 -30.09 11.71
C LEU A 73 -17.43 -28.81 11.13
N GLU A 74 -18.75 -28.64 11.24
CA GLU A 74 -19.44 -27.41 10.82
C GLU A 74 -18.89 -26.18 11.57
N PHE A 75 -18.66 -26.27 12.88
CA PHE A 75 -18.02 -25.20 13.65
C PHE A 75 -16.58 -24.94 13.21
N ALA A 76 -15.83 -25.99 12.85
CA ALA A 76 -14.46 -25.84 12.35
C ALA A 76 -14.43 -25.10 11.01
N ASP A 77 -15.32 -25.45 10.07
CA ASP A 77 -15.44 -24.79 8.78
C ASP A 77 -15.85 -23.32 8.94
N GLU A 78 -16.77 -23.01 9.85
CA GLU A 78 -17.18 -21.64 10.15
C GLU A 78 -16.03 -20.82 10.73
N LYS A 79 -15.24 -21.38 11.67
CA LYS A 79 -14.03 -20.74 12.19
C LYS A 79 -13.01 -20.43 11.09
N ILE A 80 -12.79 -21.38 10.18
CA ILE A 80 -11.89 -21.17 9.02
C ILE A 80 -12.40 -20.02 8.14
N SER A 81 -13.70 -19.97 7.88
CA SER A 81 -14.32 -18.89 7.10
C SER A 81 -14.11 -17.53 7.75
N ILE A 82 -14.39 -17.40 9.05
CA ILE A 82 -14.22 -16.13 9.79
C ILE A 82 -12.75 -15.71 9.79
N ALA A 83 -11.83 -16.64 10.06
CA ALA A 83 -10.40 -16.37 10.06
C ALA A 83 -9.91 -15.89 8.68
N THR A 84 -10.39 -16.52 7.61
CA THR A 84 -10.06 -16.14 6.23
C THR A 84 -10.55 -14.73 5.92
N GLN A 85 -11.82 -14.43 6.19
CA GLN A 85 -12.39 -13.09 5.97
C GLN A 85 -11.68 -12.02 6.80
N THR A 86 -11.33 -12.34 8.04
CA THR A 86 -10.60 -11.45 8.95
C THR A 86 -9.22 -11.13 8.41
N TYR A 87 -8.51 -12.14 7.89
CA TYR A 87 -7.20 -11.97 7.27
C TYR A 87 -7.28 -11.11 6.00
N GLU A 88 -8.22 -11.40 5.10
CA GLU A 88 -8.42 -10.64 3.86
C GLU A 88 -8.77 -9.17 4.13
N MET A 89 -9.61 -8.92 5.13
CA MET A 89 -9.97 -7.57 5.55
C MET A 89 -8.73 -6.77 5.99
N VAL A 90 -7.88 -7.35 6.83
CA VAL A 90 -6.65 -6.69 7.30
C VAL A 90 -5.65 -6.50 6.15
N ASP A 91 -5.45 -7.53 5.31
CA ASP A 91 -4.55 -7.46 4.15
C ASP A 91 -4.95 -6.34 3.18
N LYS A 92 -6.27 -6.13 2.98
CA LYS A 92 -6.78 -5.03 2.17
C LYS A 92 -6.35 -3.66 2.72
N HIS A 93 -6.37 -3.46 4.04
CA HIS A 93 -5.93 -2.21 4.64
C HIS A 93 -4.41 -2.02 4.53
N ILE A 94 -3.63 -3.09 4.70
CA ILE A 94 -2.16 -3.07 4.53
C ILE A 94 -1.82 -2.65 3.10
N ARG A 95 -2.40 -3.32 2.08
CA ARG A 95 -2.14 -2.99 0.67
C ARG A 95 -2.52 -1.56 0.31
N ARG A 96 -3.62 -1.06 0.88
CA ARG A 96 -4.04 0.33 0.68
C ARG A 96 -2.99 1.30 1.23
N LEU A 97 -2.52 1.06 2.46
CA LEU A 97 -1.46 1.86 3.06
C LEU A 97 -0.21 1.87 2.19
N ASP A 98 0.24 0.70 1.71
CA ASP A 98 1.41 0.59 0.84
C ASP A 98 1.27 1.41 -0.46
N ILE A 99 0.08 1.41 -1.06
CA ILE A 99 -0.20 2.19 -2.27
C ILE A 99 -0.17 3.69 -1.97
N ASP A 100 -0.82 4.11 -0.89
CA ASP A 100 -0.92 5.52 -0.53
C ASP A 100 0.44 6.08 -0.10
N LEU A 101 1.28 5.28 0.58
CA LEU A 101 2.67 5.61 0.89
C LEU A 101 3.51 5.83 -0.39
N LYS A 102 3.42 4.92 -1.37
CA LYS A 102 4.15 5.07 -2.65
C LYS A 102 3.73 6.32 -3.41
N LYS A 103 2.44 6.66 -3.41
CA LYS A 103 1.95 7.91 -4.02
C LYS A 103 2.49 9.13 -3.30
N PHE A 104 2.46 9.10 -1.97
CA PHE A 104 2.97 10.18 -1.14
C PHE A 104 4.47 10.43 -1.38
N GLU A 105 5.29 9.37 -1.43
CA GLU A 105 6.72 9.46 -1.77
C GLU A 105 6.94 10.06 -3.17
N ALA A 106 6.17 9.61 -4.18
CA ALA A 106 6.28 10.13 -5.53
C ALA A 106 5.90 11.62 -5.62
N GLU A 107 4.93 12.09 -4.82
CA GLU A 107 4.56 13.50 -4.74
C GLU A 107 5.63 14.34 -4.05
N LEU A 108 6.27 13.83 -2.99
CA LEU A 108 7.40 14.49 -2.34
C LEU A 108 8.58 14.68 -3.30
N GLU A 109 8.94 13.64 -4.08
CA GLU A 109 10.03 13.73 -5.06
C GLU A 109 9.69 14.70 -6.21
N LYS A 110 8.44 14.74 -6.68
CA LYS A 110 7.97 15.75 -7.64
C LYS A 110 8.05 17.17 -7.08
N ALA A 111 7.62 17.37 -5.84
CA ALA A 111 7.69 18.68 -5.20
C ALA A 111 9.14 19.15 -5.01
N ARG A 112 10.06 18.23 -4.69
CA ARG A 112 11.50 18.50 -4.58
C ARG A 112 12.10 18.90 -5.93
N THR A 113 11.84 18.12 -6.98
CA THR A 113 12.34 18.40 -8.33
C THR A 113 11.78 19.70 -8.91
N GLN A 114 10.51 20.04 -8.66
CA GLN A 114 9.93 21.33 -9.04
C GLN A 114 10.65 22.51 -8.36
N ARG A 115 10.92 22.41 -7.04
CA ARG A 115 11.67 23.44 -6.30
C ARG A 115 13.12 23.60 -6.77
N GLU A 116 13.74 22.56 -7.33
CA GLU A 116 15.10 22.62 -7.87
C GLU A 116 15.18 23.21 -9.30
N ILE A 117 14.07 23.23 -10.04
CA ILE A 117 13.99 23.78 -11.42
C ILE A 117 13.72 25.29 -11.41
N GLU A 118 12.86 25.79 -10.52
CA GLU A 118 12.54 27.21 -10.37
C GLU A 118 13.76 28.16 -10.21
N PRO A 119 14.83 27.84 -9.44
CA PRO A 119 15.98 28.73 -9.29
C PRO A 119 16.88 28.81 -10.54
N LYS A 120 16.76 27.90 -11.52
CA LYS A 120 17.60 27.89 -12.73
C LYS A 120 16.99 28.63 -13.91
N THR A 121 15.66 28.73 -13.98
CA THR A 121 14.96 29.42 -15.09
C THR A 121 15.05 30.95 -14.98
N GLU A 122 15.01 31.53 -13.77
CA GLU A 122 15.16 32.98 -13.59
C GLU A 122 16.58 33.48 -13.94
N ALA A 123 17.61 32.69 -13.63
CA ALA A 123 19.00 33.03 -13.96
C ALA A 123 19.28 33.02 -15.48
N LEU A 124 18.57 32.19 -16.25
CA LEU A 124 18.72 32.10 -17.71
C LEU A 124 17.96 33.21 -18.45
N PHE A 125 16.83 33.69 -17.92
CA PHE A 125 16.07 34.80 -18.53
C PHE A 125 16.73 36.18 -18.29
N SER A 126 17.37 36.41 -17.14
CA SER A 126 18.04 37.68 -16.84
C SER A 126 19.30 37.93 -17.70
N LYS A 127 19.96 36.87 -18.19
CA LYS A 127 21.22 36.99 -18.97
C LYS A 127 21.00 37.33 -20.45
N LYS A 128 19.78 37.22 -20.98
CA LYS A 128 19.48 37.46 -22.41
C LYS A 128 19.15 38.92 -22.76
N GLN A 129 18.92 39.79 -21.78
CA GLN A 129 18.62 41.22 -22.02
C GLN A 129 19.82 42.18 -21.96
N ARG A 130 21.02 41.74 -21.54
CA ARG A 130 22.21 42.62 -21.46
C ARG A 130 23.16 42.58 -22.68
N GLY A 131 22.74 41.97 -23.79
CA GLY A 131 23.60 41.67 -24.94
C GLY A 131 23.33 42.46 -26.23
N SER A 132 22.45 43.47 -26.23
CA SER A 132 22.03 44.16 -27.47
C SER A 132 22.27 45.67 -27.49
N GLU A 133 23.19 46.19 -26.69
CA GLU A 133 23.60 47.60 -26.81
C GLU A 133 25.12 47.70 -26.72
N GLY A 134 25.76 48.12 -27.81
CA GLY A 134 27.17 48.50 -27.77
C GLY A 134 28.03 48.02 -28.94
N LEU A 135 27.62 48.25 -30.19
CA LEU A 135 28.57 48.30 -31.33
C LEU A 135 27.97 49.07 -32.52
N ARG A 136 27.66 50.36 -32.31
CA ARG A 136 27.50 51.33 -33.41
C ARG A 136 28.25 52.61 -33.03
N ALA A 137 29.09 53.07 -33.97
CA ALA A 137 30.07 54.16 -33.88
C ALA A 137 31.30 53.76 -33.03
N ILE A 138 32.54 53.74 -33.54
CA ILE A 138 33.25 54.80 -34.27
C ILE A 138 34.38 54.13 -35.08
N LYS A 139 34.45 54.38 -36.40
CA LYS A 139 35.67 54.72 -37.15
C LYS A 139 35.33 54.91 -38.64
N ARG A 140 35.08 56.15 -39.02
CA ARG A 140 35.29 56.62 -40.41
C ARG A 140 36.71 57.16 -40.51
N SER A 141 37.34 56.86 -41.65
CA SER A 141 38.43 57.62 -42.31
C SER A 141 39.73 56.84 -42.54
N LYS A 142 39.89 56.47 -43.83
CA LYS A 142 41.09 56.50 -44.68
C LYS A 142 41.79 55.17 -45.06
N LYS A 143 41.45 54.76 -46.29
CA LYS A 143 42.32 54.63 -47.48
C LYS A 143 43.46 53.59 -47.43
N GLY A 144 43.34 52.56 -48.27
CA GLY A 144 44.47 52.07 -49.07
C GLY A 144 44.75 50.55 -49.08
N LYS A 145 44.56 49.97 -50.27
CA LYS A 145 45.39 48.92 -50.91
C LYS A 145 45.56 47.55 -50.21
N GLY A 146 44.85 46.55 -50.72
CA GLY A 146 45.46 45.44 -51.47
C GLY A 146 46.12 44.26 -50.73
N ARG A 147 45.73 43.06 -51.20
CA ARG A 147 46.46 41.77 -51.27
C ARG A 147 46.20 40.69 -50.19
N LYS A 148 45.57 39.62 -50.70
CA LYS A 148 45.88 38.17 -50.60
C LYS A 148 45.98 37.49 -49.23
N LEU A 149 44.92 36.74 -48.94
CA LEU A 149 44.87 35.28 -48.64
C LEU A 149 46.22 34.54 -48.42
N VAL A 150 46.45 33.99 -47.22
CA VAL A 150 47.16 32.70 -47.02
C VAL A 150 46.63 31.98 -45.77
N LYS A 151 46.41 30.67 -45.91
CA LYS A 151 45.99 29.65 -44.94
C LYS A 151 47.11 29.27 -43.94
N LYS A 152 46.72 28.72 -42.77
CA LYS A 152 47.36 27.61 -41.99
C LYS A 152 46.52 27.45 -40.72
N LYS A 153 45.65 26.45 -40.52
CA LYS A 153 45.87 24.99 -40.32
C LYS A 153 47.02 24.70 -39.35
N LEU A 154 46.68 24.24 -38.14
CA LEU A 154 47.31 23.16 -37.35
C LEU A 154 46.44 22.98 -36.08
N VAL A 155 45.56 21.97 -36.03
CA VAL A 155 45.78 20.58 -35.55
C VAL A 155 45.87 20.53 -34.03
N PHE A 156 44.81 19.98 -33.44
CA PHE A 156 44.68 19.49 -32.07
C PHE A 156 45.70 18.39 -31.80
N HIS A 157 46.22 18.37 -30.57
CA HIS A 157 46.57 17.13 -29.90
C HIS A 157 45.82 17.03 -28.59
#